data_AF-A0A2N0AHY8-F1
#
_entry.id   AF-A0A2N0AHY8-F1
#
_cell.length_a   1.000
_cell.length_b   1.000
_cell.length_c   1.000
_cell.angle_alpha   90.00
_cell.angle_beta   90.00
_cell.angle_gamma   90.00
#
_symmetry.space_group_name_H-M   'P 1'
#
loop_
_entity.id
_entity.type
_entity.pdbx_description
1 polymer ?
#
loop_
_entity_poly.entity_id
_entity_poly.type
_entity_poly.pdbx_seq_one_letter_code
_entity_poly.pdbx_strand_id
1 'polypeptide(L)'
;MRPVIVLPVFFAISLVLFGNYYLFSGTKKNIRQYNENPPFRIEDTTGSGGIHFLLDKDKNTVWRKKQNGKEEFDFFLEMKLSHFWDGVEFSPRKFENLNVFACPGETLPTFQIRFLLRESINVDKELRMPKDQLTFVYRFEEKNKSKISIPLSKLPQFQNEKNYPKNIYILTPEFKLLSKEGCIAEVELEEKQ
;
A
#
# COMPACT_ATOMS: atom_id res chain seq x y z
N MET A 1 22.86 -35.07 41.21
CA MET A 1 21.44 -34.87 40.83
C MET A 1 21.02 -35.99 39.89
N ARG A 2 19.84 -36.60 40.09
CA ARG A 2 19.39 -37.75 39.27
C ARG A 2 19.13 -37.29 37.82
N PRO A 3 19.64 -37.98 36.79
CA PRO A 3 19.49 -37.59 35.38
C PRO A 3 18.03 -37.50 34.93
N VAL A 4 17.13 -38.21 35.62
CA VAL A 4 15.66 -38.18 35.43
C VAL A 4 15.04 -36.78 35.63
N ILE A 5 15.70 -35.89 36.38
CA ILE A 5 15.22 -34.52 36.65
C ILE A 5 15.90 -33.50 35.72
N VAL A 6 17.17 -33.72 35.36
CA VAL A 6 17.95 -32.77 34.55
C VAL A 6 17.48 -32.73 33.10
N LEU A 7 17.17 -33.90 32.52
CA LEU A 7 16.73 -34.02 31.13
C LEU A 7 15.40 -33.29 30.84
N PRO A 8 14.31 -33.47 31.62
CA PRO A 8 13.06 -32.76 31.36
C PRO A 8 13.17 -31.25 31.59
N VAL A 9 13.97 -30.81 32.57
CA VAL A 9 14.22 -29.38 32.81
C VAL A 9 14.97 -28.75 31.63
N PHE A 10 16.01 -29.41 31.12
CA PHE A 10 16.73 -28.94 29.95
C PHE A 10 15.83 -28.89 28.70
N PHE A 11 14.98 -29.89 28.50
CA PHE A 11 14.04 -29.92 27.38
C PHE A 11 13.00 -28.79 27.47
N ALA A 12 12.47 -28.54 28.67
CA ALA A 12 11.55 -27.42 28.90
C ALA A 12 12.21 -26.06 28.62
N ILE A 13 13.44 -25.84 29.09
CA ILE A 13 14.20 -24.61 28.80
C ILE A 13 14.44 -24.46 27.30
N SER A 14 14.84 -25.54 26.61
CA SER A 14 15.07 -25.51 25.16
C SER A 14 13.80 -25.18 24.39
N LEU A 15 12.65 -25.74 24.77
CA LEU A 15 11.37 -25.44 24.14
C LEU A 15 10.95 -23.99 24.34
N VAL A 16 11.14 -23.44 25.54
CA VAL A 16 10.86 -22.03 25.84
C VAL A 16 11.76 -21.11 25.01
N LEU A 17 13.06 -21.40 24.94
CA LEU A 17 14.00 -20.63 24.13
C LEU A 17 13.66 -20.69 22.63
N PHE A 18 13.36 -21.88 22.12
CA PHE A 18 12.98 -22.05 20.71
C PHE A 18 11.64 -21.35 20.40
N GLY A 19 10.64 -21.46 21.27
CA GLY A 19 9.36 -20.78 21.12
C GLY A 19 9.50 -19.26 21.10
N ASN A 20 10.29 -18.70 22.01
CA ASN A 20 10.58 -17.25 22.02
C ASN A 20 11.35 -16.82 20.77
N TYR A 21 12.33 -17.59 20.32
CA TYR A 21 13.07 -17.29 19.09
C TYR A 21 12.15 -17.35 17.86
N TYR A 22 11.28 -18.35 17.78
CA TYR A 22 10.31 -18.49 16.68
C TYR A 22 9.35 -17.30 16.65
N LEU A 23 8.80 -16.90 17.80
CA LEU A 23 7.94 -15.73 17.90
C LEU A 23 8.69 -14.45 17.50
N PHE A 24 9.89 -14.21 18.06
CA PHE A 24 10.67 -13.02 17.76
C PHE A 24 11.06 -12.92 16.28
N SER A 25 11.54 -14.02 15.70
CA SER A 25 11.93 -14.06 14.28
C SER A 25 10.74 -13.91 13.35
N GLY A 26 9.61 -14.57 13.64
CA GLY A 26 8.36 -14.42 12.90
C GLY A 26 7.82 -12.99 12.96
N THR A 27 7.75 -12.40 14.15
CA THR A 27 7.30 -11.01 14.34
C THR A 27 8.20 -10.03 13.59
N LYS A 28 9.53 -10.17 13.66
CA LYS A 28 10.46 -9.29 12.93
C LYS A 28 10.27 -9.39 11.41
N LYS A 29 10.04 -10.60 10.89
CA LYS A 29 9.74 -10.82 9.46
C LYS A 29 8.44 -10.12 9.06
N ASN A 30 7.39 -10.27 9.85
CA ASN A 30 6.09 -9.66 9.57
C ASN A 30 6.14 -8.14 9.68
N ILE A 31 6.82 -7.58 10.69
CA ILE A 31 7.02 -6.12 10.83
C ILE A 31 7.75 -5.56 9.60
N ARG A 32 8.79 -6.25 9.13
CA ARG A 32 9.50 -5.84 7.91
C ARG A 32 8.56 -5.85 6.71
N GLN A 33 7.77 -6.91 6.54
CA GLN A 33 6.78 -7.00 5.47
C GLN A 33 5.73 -5.89 5.55
N TYR A 34 5.20 -5.57 6.73
CA TYR A 34 4.23 -4.49 6.92
C TYR A 34 4.82 -3.09 6.74
N ASN A 35 6.11 -2.91 7.04
CA ASN A 35 6.80 -1.66 6.77
C ASN A 35 7.04 -1.48 5.26
N GLU A 36 7.35 -2.57 4.56
CA GLU A 36 7.60 -2.54 3.13
C GLU A 36 6.30 -2.40 2.33
N ASN A 37 5.27 -3.19 2.67
CA ASN A 37 3.95 -3.27 2.02
C ASN A 37 2.84 -3.36 3.10
N PRO A 38 2.41 -2.22 3.66
CA PRO A 38 1.34 -2.20 4.65
C PRO A 38 0.04 -2.82 4.10
N PRO A 39 -0.75 -3.53 4.93
CA PRO A 39 -1.89 -4.34 4.50
C PRO A 39 -3.12 -3.46 4.25
N PHE A 40 -2.97 -2.49 3.37
CA PHE A 40 -4.04 -1.58 3.03
C PHE A 40 -5.06 -2.21 2.08
N ARG A 41 -6.26 -1.64 2.04
CA ARG A 41 -7.33 -2.15 1.20
C ARG A 41 -7.02 -1.86 -0.26
N ILE A 42 -7.07 -2.91 -1.06
CA ILE A 42 -7.06 -2.83 -2.52
C ILE A 42 -8.34 -3.49 -3.01
N GLU A 43 -8.93 -2.91 -4.04
CA GLU A 43 -10.18 -3.43 -4.60
C GLU A 43 -10.15 -3.33 -6.10
N ASP A 44 -10.65 -4.37 -6.75
CA ASP A 44 -10.81 -4.44 -8.19
C ASP A 44 -12.27 -4.75 -8.55
N THR A 45 -12.92 -3.78 -9.18
CA THR A 45 -14.33 -3.86 -9.58
C THR A 45 -14.51 -4.52 -10.94
N THR A 46 -13.42 -4.71 -11.69
CA THR A 46 -13.38 -5.40 -12.97
C THR A 46 -13.34 -6.92 -12.81
N GLY A 47 -13.02 -7.44 -11.62
CA GLY A 47 -12.82 -8.88 -11.42
C GLY A 47 -11.55 -9.42 -12.10
N SER A 48 -10.59 -8.54 -12.39
CA SER A 48 -9.31 -8.89 -12.98
C SER A 48 -8.34 -9.32 -11.86
N GLY A 49 -8.18 -10.63 -11.68
CA GLY A 49 -7.23 -11.13 -10.67
C GLY A 49 -5.84 -10.49 -10.78
N GLY A 50 -5.13 -10.37 -9.64
CA GLY A 50 -3.75 -9.85 -9.61
C GLY A 50 -3.60 -8.37 -9.19
N ILE A 51 -4.63 -7.74 -8.63
CA ILE A 51 -4.53 -6.33 -8.19
C ILE A 51 -3.41 -6.08 -7.16
N HIS A 52 -3.09 -7.08 -6.34
CA HIS A 52 -2.00 -7.03 -5.36
C HIS A 52 -0.61 -6.93 -5.98
N PHE A 53 -0.46 -7.32 -7.25
CA PHE A 53 0.79 -7.17 -7.98
C PHE A 53 1.16 -5.71 -8.24
N LEU A 54 0.18 -4.79 -8.25
CA LEU A 54 0.46 -3.37 -8.49
C LEU A 54 1.29 -2.71 -7.37
N LEU A 55 1.47 -3.36 -6.23
CA LEU A 55 2.16 -2.82 -5.05
C LEU A 55 3.27 -3.77 -4.56
N ASP A 56 3.62 -4.80 -5.32
CA ASP A 56 4.59 -5.81 -4.90
C ASP A 56 6.05 -5.45 -5.23
N LYS A 57 6.27 -4.35 -5.99
CA LYS A 57 7.57 -3.84 -6.46
C LYS A 57 8.23 -4.73 -7.52
N ASP A 58 7.49 -5.67 -8.10
CA ASP A 58 7.93 -6.52 -9.19
C ASP A 58 7.27 -6.09 -10.51
N LYS A 59 8.05 -5.48 -11.39
CA LYS A 59 7.56 -5.02 -12.70
C LYS A 59 7.25 -6.16 -13.69
N ASN A 60 7.50 -7.41 -13.30
CA ASN A 60 7.18 -8.59 -14.10
C ASN A 60 5.82 -9.20 -13.76
N THR A 61 5.28 -8.92 -12.57
CA THR A 61 3.90 -9.25 -12.22
C THR A 61 2.99 -8.15 -12.76
N VAL A 62 1.76 -8.51 -13.14
CA VAL A 62 0.89 -7.59 -13.89
C VAL A 62 -0.56 -7.73 -13.50
N TRP A 63 -1.25 -6.59 -13.49
CA TRP A 63 -2.70 -6.52 -13.50
C TRP A 63 -3.19 -6.22 -14.92
N ARG A 64 -4.11 -7.05 -15.42
CA ARG A 64 -4.69 -6.94 -16.76
C ARG A 64 -6.18 -6.81 -16.68
N LYS A 65 -6.71 -5.68 -17.17
CA LYS A 65 -8.16 -5.47 -17.26
C LYS A 65 -8.78 -6.50 -18.20
N LYS A 66 -9.65 -7.36 -17.67
CA LYS A 66 -10.39 -8.39 -18.43
C LYS A 66 -11.76 -7.91 -18.91
N GLN A 67 -12.38 -7.01 -18.15
CA GLN A 67 -13.71 -6.47 -18.43
C GLN A 67 -13.83 -5.09 -17.79
N ASN A 68 -14.89 -4.37 -18.12
CA ASN A 68 -15.16 -3.07 -17.48
C ASN A 68 -15.60 -3.27 -16.03
N GLY A 69 -15.18 -2.35 -15.16
CA GLY A 69 -15.66 -2.29 -13.78
C GLY A 69 -17.17 -2.07 -13.72
N LYS A 70 -17.80 -2.61 -12.67
CA LYS A 70 -19.22 -2.32 -12.38
C LYS A 70 -19.41 -0.91 -11.80
N GLU A 71 -18.34 -0.34 -11.25
CA GLU A 71 -18.35 0.97 -10.63
C GLU A 71 -17.77 2.05 -11.55
N GLU A 72 -17.74 3.29 -11.05
CA GLU A 72 -17.17 4.41 -11.80
C GLU A 72 -15.68 4.21 -12.11
N PHE A 73 -14.94 3.57 -11.19
CA PHE A 73 -13.52 3.25 -11.28
C PHE A 73 -13.30 1.74 -11.39
N ASP A 74 -12.25 1.35 -12.11
CA ASP A 74 -11.89 -0.05 -12.31
C ASP A 74 -11.27 -0.65 -11.05
N PHE A 75 -10.41 0.10 -10.35
CA PHE A 75 -9.81 -0.33 -9.10
C PHE A 75 -9.33 0.86 -8.26
N PHE A 76 -9.03 0.62 -6.99
CA PHE A 76 -8.30 1.55 -6.15
C PHE A 76 -7.22 0.87 -5.32
N LEU A 77 -6.22 1.67 -4.96
CA LEU A 77 -5.08 1.23 -4.18
C LEU A 77 -4.92 2.15 -2.97
N GLU A 78 -5.13 1.65 -1.77
CA GLU A 78 -4.62 2.34 -0.58
C GLU A 78 -3.11 2.04 -0.44
N MET A 79 -2.26 3.07 -0.45
CA MET A 79 -0.82 2.87 -0.64
C MET A 79 0.02 3.09 0.62
N LYS A 80 0.01 4.30 1.17
CA LYS A 80 0.83 4.71 2.33
C LYS A 80 0.09 5.73 3.19
N LEU A 81 0.38 5.74 4.49
CA LEU A 81 -0.03 6.83 5.36
C LEU A 81 0.74 8.10 5.01
N SER A 82 0.13 9.26 5.21
CA SER A 82 0.75 10.56 5.02
C SER A 82 1.85 10.84 6.04
N HIS A 83 1.88 10.10 7.14
CA HIS A 83 2.85 10.24 8.22
C HIS A 83 3.51 8.90 8.55
N PHE A 84 4.65 8.97 9.24
CA PHE A 84 5.28 7.84 9.91
C PHE A 84 5.50 8.19 11.38
N TRP A 85 5.45 7.18 12.25
CA TRP A 85 5.79 7.37 13.66
C TRP A 85 7.31 7.38 13.83
N ASP A 86 7.87 8.44 14.41
CA ASP A 86 9.33 8.57 14.63
C ASP A 86 9.78 8.15 16.03
N GLY A 87 8.85 7.70 16.89
CA GLY A 87 9.11 7.38 18.30
C GLY A 87 8.54 8.40 19.27
N VAL A 88 8.27 9.62 18.81
CA VAL A 88 7.78 10.74 19.61
C VAL A 88 6.50 11.32 19.04
N GLU A 89 6.45 11.53 17.72
CA GLU A 89 5.29 12.06 17.01
C GLU A 89 5.14 11.44 15.62
N PHE A 90 4.01 11.75 14.97
CA PHE A 90 3.77 11.39 13.58
C PHE A 90 4.35 12.48 12.69
N SER A 91 5.48 12.17 12.06
CA SER A 91 6.19 13.04 11.15
C SER A 91 5.70 12.85 9.71
N PRO A 92 5.49 13.92 8.93
CA PRO A 92 4.93 13.83 7.58
C PRO A 92 5.93 13.22 6.60
N ARG A 93 5.43 12.35 5.72
CA ARG A 93 6.17 11.83 4.57
C ARG A 93 6.15 12.85 3.43
N LYS A 94 7.24 12.91 2.67
CA LYS A 94 7.41 13.82 1.53
C LYS A 94 7.27 13.05 0.23
N PHE A 95 6.05 12.99 -0.30
CA PHE A 95 5.79 12.34 -1.59
C PHE A 95 6.05 13.30 -2.74
N GLU A 96 6.84 12.86 -3.72
CA GLU A 96 7.16 13.66 -4.91
C GLU A 96 6.26 13.27 -6.10
N ASN A 97 6.19 11.98 -6.42
CA ASN A 97 5.45 11.49 -7.59
C ASN A 97 4.67 10.22 -7.30
N LEU A 98 3.55 10.06 -8.02
CA LEU A 98 2.92 8.77 -8.26
C LEU A 98 3.44 8.22 -9.60
N ASN A 99 4.22 7.16 -9.52
CA ASN A 99 4.79 6.47 -10.67
C ASN A 99 3.86 5.33 -11.09
N VAL A 100 3.54 5.26 -12.38
CA VAL A 100 2.74 4.16 -12.96
C VAL A 100 3.56 3.50 -14.07
N PHE A 101 3.70 2.18 -14.01
CA PHE A 101 4.51 1.40 -14.94
C PHE A 101 3.64 0.51 -15.84
N ALA A 102 3.96 0.52 -17.12
CA ALA A 102 3.36 -0.40 -18.09
C ALA A 102 3.90 -1.82 -17.89
N CYS A 103 3.14 -2.78 -18.41
CA CYS A 103 3.56 -4.18 -18.46
C CYS A 103 4.78 -4.39 -19.37
N PRO A 104 5.59 -5.44 -19.12
CA PRO A 104 6.75 -5.75 -19.94
C PRO A 104 6.38 -5.89 -21.43
N GLY A 105 7.04 -5.10 -22.29
CA GLY A 105 6.80 -5.09 -23.73
C GLY A 105 5.54 -4.33 -24.18
N GLU A 106 4.80 -3.71 -23.26
CA GLU A 106 3.59 -2.94 -23.54
C GLU A 106 3.75 -1.45 -23.20
N THR A 107 2.73 -0.66 -23.53
CA THR A 107 2.67 0.77 -23.23
C THR A 107 1.48 1.06 -22.34
N LEU A 108 1.56 2.14 -21.56
CA LEU A 108 0.49 2.53 -20.65
C LEU A 108 -0.82 2.77 -21.42
N PRO A 109 -1.94 2.18 -20.98
CA PRO A 109 -3.23 2.49 -21.55
C PRO A 109 -3.64 3.92 -21.20
N THR A 110 -4.60 4.48 -21.93
CA THR A 110 -5.24 5.74 -21.52
C THR A 110 -6.03 5.49 -20.24
N PHE A 111 -5.76 6.28 -19.20
CA PHE A 111 -6.43 6.15 -17.90
C PHE A 111 -6.72 7.51 -17.27
N GLN A 112 -7.65 7.51 -16.33
CA GLN A 112 -7.93 8.62 -15.42
C GLN A 112 -7.67 8.16 -13.98
N ILE A 113 -7.04 9.03 -13.20
CA ILE A 113 -6.82 8.85 -11.77
C ILE A 113 -7.61 9.89 -10.99
N ARG A 114 -8.32 9.45 -9.96
CA ARG A 114 -8.82 10.30 -8.89
C ARG A 114 -7.95 10.07 -7.67
N PHE A 115 -7.22 11.10 -7.21
CA PHE A 115 -6.32 10.96 -6.07
C PHE A 115 -7.02 11.46 -4.80
N LEU A 116 -7.23 10.53 -3.87
CA LEU A 116 -7.93 10.77 -2.62
C LEU A 116 -6.97 10.77 -1.43
N LEU A 117 -7.30 11.59 -0.44
CA LEU A 117 -6.81 11.48 0.93
C LEU A 117 -7.91 10.85 1.75
N ARG A 118 -7.76 9.57 2.05
CA ARG A 118 -8.70 8.84 2.91
C ARG A 118 -8.31 9.04 4.36
N GLU A 119 -9.26 9.45 5.19
CA GLU A 119 -9.03 9.60 6.62
C GLU A 119 -8.52 8.29 7.23
N SER A 120 -7.46 8.35 8.04
CA SER A 120 -7.09 7.21 8.87
C SER A 120 -8.15 7.06 9.97
N ILE A 121 -8.58 5.83 10.27
CA ILE A 121 -9.49 5.60 11.40
C ILE A 121 -8.94 4.53 12.31
N ASN A 122 -9.30 4.58 13.59
CA ASN A 122 -9.09 3.45 14.48
C ASN A 122 -10.32 2.56 14.42
N VAL A 123 -10.25 1.48 13.63
CA VAL A 123 -11.36 0.53 13.41
C VAL A 123 -11.88 -0.10 14.71
N ASP A 124 -11.05 -0.22 15.75
CA ASP A 124 -11.46 -0.79 17.04
C ASP A 124 -12.28 0.20 17.88
N LYS A 125 -12.13 1.51 17.63
CA LYS A 125 -12.77 2.57 18.41
C LYS A 125 -13.88 3.30 17.67
N GLU A 126 -13.86 3.27 16.33
CA GLU A 126 -14.75 4.06 15.48
C GLU A 126 -15.60 3.15 14.58
N LEU A 127 -16.91 3.13 14.82
CA LEU A 127 -17.89 2.37 14.02
C LEU A 127 -18.46 3.21 12.87
N ARG A 128 -17.58 3.82 12.07
CA ARG A 128 -17.99 4.62 10.90
C ARG A 128 -17.03 4.40 9.74
N MET A 129 -17.47 4.78 8.55
CA MET A 129 -16.60 4.80 7.38
C MET A 129 -15.59 5.97 7.46
N PRO A 130 -14.36 5.76 6.96
CA PRO A 130 -13.43 6.87 6.69
C PRO A 130 -14.04 7.92 5.78
N LYS A 131 -13.65 9.18 5.97
CA LYS A 131 -14.01 10.25 5.03
C LYS A 131 -12.94 10.39 3.96
N ASP A 132 -13.36 10.51 2.71
CA ASP A 132 -12.46 10.73 1.59
C ASP A 132 -12.44 12.21 1.19
N GLN A 133 -11.24 12.75 0.97
CA GLN A 133 -11.03 14.07 0.43
C GLN A 133 -10.38 13.99 -0.95
N LEU A 134 -11.08 14.48 -1.98
CA LEU A 134 -10.53 14.60 -3.32
C LEU A 134 -9.42 15.66 -3.35
N THR A 135 -8.22 15.25 -3.78
CA THR A 135 -7.09 16.18 -3.97
C THR A 135 -7.03 16.67 -5.41
N PHE A 136 -6.95 15.75 -6.37
CA PHE A 136 -6.91 16.10 -7.79
C PHE A 136 -7.40 14.94 -8.66
N VAL A 137 -7.72 15.29 -9.91
CA VAL A 137 -7.97 14.34 -10.98
C VAL A 137 -6.87 14.51 -12.03
N TYR A 138 -6.31 13.40 -12.49
CA TYR A 138 -5.30 13.37 -13.54
C TYR A 138 -5.78 12.48 -14.68
N ARG A 139 -5.53 12.90 -15.92
CA ARG A 139 -5.91 12.14 -17.12
C ARG A 139 -4.68 11.94 -17.99
N PHE A 140 -4.39 10.69 -18.28
CA PHE A 140 -3.26 10.28 -19.10
C PHE A 140 -3.75 9.87 -20.49
N GLU A 141 -3.31 10.58 -21.52
CA GLU A 141 -3.67 10.32 -22.93
C GLU A 141 -2.47 10.13 -23.86
N GLU A 142 -1.24 10.25 -23.35
CA GLU A 142 -0.04 10.10 -24.15
C GLU A 142 0.13 8.64 -24.60
N LYS A 143 0.63 8.46 -25.83
CA LYS A 143 0.90 7.13 -26.40
C LYS A 143 2.38 6.77 -26.24
N ASN A 144 2.69 5.48 -26.27
CA ASN A 144 4.05 4.95 -26.30
C ASN A 144 4.92 5.26 -25.07
N LYS A 145 4.31 5.43 -23.89
CA LYS A 145 5.03 5.55 -22.62
C LYS A 145 5.01 4.23 -21.87
N SER A 146 6.17 3.79 -21.39
CA SER A 146 6.29 2.65 -20.48
C SER A 146 6.22 3.04 -19.00
N LYS A 147 6.43 4.33 -18.70
CA LYS A 147 6.31 4.91 -17.36
C LYS A 147 5.75 6.32 -17.47
N ILE A 148 4.94 6.71 -16.49
CA ILE A 148 4.60 8.11 -16.21
C ILE A 148 4.88 8.41 -14.73
N SER A 149 5.30 9.64 -14.46
CA SER A 149 5.51 10.19 -13.12
C SER A 149 4.55 11.36 -12.95
N ILE A 150 3.55 11.18 -12.09
CA ILE A 150 2.51 12.18 -11.86
C ILE A 150 2.91 12.99 -10.62
N PRO A 151 3.17 14.30 -10.74
CA PRO A 151 3.63 15.09 -9.62
C PRO A 151 2.56 15.22 -8.54
N LEU A 152 2.95 14.98 -7.30
CA LEU A 152 2.10 15.07 -6.11
C LEU A 152 2.19 16.42 -5.42
N SER A 153 2.66 17.46 -6.12
CA SER A 153 2.78 18.83 -5.61
C SER A 153 1.46 19.47 -5.21
N LYS A 154 0.32 18.91 -5.65
CA LYS A 154 -1.03 19.35 -5.28
C LYS A 154 -1.51 18.79 -3.93
N LEU A 155 -0.77 17.87 -3.31
CA LEU A 155 -1.08 17.41 -1.97
C LEU A 155 -0.94 18.56 -0.95
N PRO A 156 -1.78 18.57 0.10
CA PRO A 156 -1.62 19.53 1.18
C PRO A 156 -0.28 19.33 1.88
N GLN A 157 0.27 20.41 2.43
CA GLN A 157 1.44 20.32 3.30
C GLN A 157 1.02 19.74 4.64
N PHE A 158 1.37 18.48 4.86
CA PHE A 158 1.17 17.79 6.13
C PHE A 158 2.07 18.41 7.23
N GLN A 159 1.54 18.47 8.45
CA GLN A 159 2.22 19.00 9.63
C GLN A 159 2.52 17.86 10.60
N ASN A 160 3.43 18.06 11.55
CA ASN A 160 3.65 17.05 12.60
C ASN A 160 2.40 16.88 13.46
N GLU A 161 2.05 15.64 13.76
CA GLU A 161 0.85 15.29 14.52
C GLU A 161 1.17 14.42 15.72
N LYS A 162 0.50 14.65 16.84
CA LYS A 162 0.70 13.86 18.07
C LYS A 162 -0.34 12.78 18.30
N ASN A 163 -1.51 12.90 17.65
CA ASN A 163 -2.67 12.08 17.96
C ASN A 163 -3.15 11.33 16.73
N TYR A 164 -2.92 10.02 16.68
CA TYR A 164 -3.55 9.16 15.70
C TYR A 164 -5.05 8.97 16.01
N PRO A 165 -5.96 9.05 15.02
CA PRO A 165 -5.70 9.17 13.58
C PRO A 165 -5.87 10.59 13.00
N LYS A 166 -6.03 11.61 13.85
CA LYS A 166 -6.43 12.95 13.43
C LYS A 166 -5.42 13.56 12.46
N ASN A 167 -5.90 14.11 11.34
CA ASN A 167 -5.09 14.72 10.26
C ASN A 167 -4.06 13.80 9.61
N ILE A 168 -4.15 12.49 9.83
CA ILE A 168 -3.34 11.48 9.16
C ILE A 168 -4.22 10.81 8.10
N TYR A 169 -3.71 10.69 6.88
CA TYR A 169 -4.46 10.23 5.73
C TYR A 169 -3.77 9.04 5.08
N ILE A 170 -4.54 8.16 4.45
CA ILE A 170 -4.05 7.13 3.55
C ILE A 170 -4.12 7.71 2.14
N LEU A 171 -3.00 7.65 1.41
CA LEU A 171 -2.92 8.07 0.02
C LEU A 171 -3.55 7.00 -0.86
N THR A 172 -4.62 7.38 -1.56
CA THR A 172 -5.48 6.43 -2.27
C THR A 172 -5.78 6.90 -3.69
N PRO A 173 -4.99 6.49 -4.70
CA PRO A 173 -5.36 6.65 -6.09
C PRO A 173 -6.43 5.62 -6.52
N GLU A 174 -7.47 6.13 -7.19
CA GLU A 174 -8.47 5.33 -7.87
C GLU A 174 -8.27 5.44 -9.38
N PHE A 175 -8.27 4.31 -10.08
CA PHE A 175 -7.95 4.22 -11.50
C PHE A 175 -9.15 3.84 -12.33
N LYS A 176 -9.30 4.50 -13.48
CA LYS A 176 -10.25 4.16 -14.53
C LYS A 176 -9.51 4.07 -15.86
N LEU A 177 -9.38 2.87 -16.40
CA LEU A 177 -8.86 2.68 -17.75
C LEU A 177 -9.98 3.03 -18.73
N LEU A 178 -9.69 3.97 -19.63
CA LEU A 178 -10.65 4.41 -20.65
C LEU A 178 -10.74 3.41 -21.81
N SER A 179 -9.74 2.55 -21.96
CA SER A 179 -9.77 1.41 -22.87
C SER A 179 -10.50 0.20 -22.27
N LYS A 180 -11.05 -0.65 -23.16
CA LYS A 180 -11.69 -1.92 -22.77
C LYS A 180 -10.68 -2.91 -22.18
N GLU A 181 -9.46 -2.88 -22.71
CA GLU A 181 -8.33 -3.70 -22.29
C GLU A 181 -7.17 -2.79 -21.92
N GLY A 182 -6.30 -3.26 -21.04
CA GLY A 182 -5.09 -2.55 -20.65
C GLY A 182 -4.36 -3.28 -19.54
N CYS A 183 -3.10 -2.94 -19.38
CA CYS A 183 -2.19 -3.62 -18.47
C CYS A 183 -1.36 -2.60 -17.69
N ILE A 184 -1.25 -2.82 -16.38
CA ILE A 184 -0.39 -2.04 -15.48
C ILE A 184 0.43 -3.06 -14.68
N ALA A 185 1.74 -2.84 -14.59
CA ALA A 185 2.62 -3.71 -13.81
C ALA A 185 2.69 -3.26 -12.35
N GLU A 186 2.98 -1.97 -12.14
CA GLU A 186 3.32 -1.44 -10.82
C GLU A 186 2.81 0.00 -10.67
N VAL A 187 2.42 0.36 -9.46
CA VAL A 187 2.09 1.71 -9.03
C VAL A 187 2.90 2.04 -7.77
N GLU A 188 3.76 3.05 -7.86
CA GLU A 188 4.73 3.37 -6.82
C GLU A 188 4.58 4.82 -6.34
N LEU A 189 4.64 5.04 -5.03
CA LEU A 189 4.83 6.36 -4.44
C LEU A 189 6.31 6.63 -4.24
N GLU A 190 6.82 7.63 -4.97
CA GLU A 190 8.17 8.14 -4.82
C GLU A 190 8.24 9.11 -3.63
N GLU A 191 9.11 8.80 -2.67
CA GLU A 191 9.34 9.62 -1.47
C GLU A 191 10.72 10.26 -1.54
N LYS A 192 10.80 11.53 -1.13
CA LYS A 192 12.08 12.20 -0.91
C LYS A 192 12.72 11.69 0.37
N GLN A 193 13.90 11.09 0.24
CA GLN A 193 14.75 10.68 1.37
C GLN A 193 15.27 11.87 2.17
#